data_AF-A0A9Q0QUN3-F1
#
_entry.id   AF-A0A9Q0QUN3-F1
#
_cell.length_a   1.000
_cell.length_b   1.000
_cell.length_c   1.000
_cell.angle_alpha   90.00
_cell.angle_beta   90.00
_cell.angle_gamma   90.00
#
_symmetry.space_group_name_H-M   'P 1'
#
loop_
_entity.id
_entity.type
_entity.pdbx_description
1 polymer ?
#
loop_
_entity_poly.entity_id
_entity_poly.type
_entity_poly.pdbx_seq_one_letter_code
_entity_poly.pdbx_strand_id
1 'polypeptide(L)'
;MDVDIARWVAEFIIRQPIEDRLLNDLLSLLPFSDNDMGLKKSILLRRISSEISTGSFSEMTLDCLEMIAELDYGKGNAVLDSMKAAYCAVAVDCTVKFLRENLDADTLYFNAVKKIWRNRIHRMEIAGNVGLVSEQLKDWKEEIEAATWDETVCEKISMKDTRYDALKLSRIYLDEAWEDMGPPFLELAVPLMIGAEGGVQNGNPSTEAEAGEEVHLGLNDDNGVASGDNCGDLAVDSAEKREEEMLQPLAMG
;
A
#
# COMPACT_ATOMS: atom_id res chain seq x y z
N MET A 1 -23.12 -25.03 -1.78
CA MET A 1 -22.93 -23.70 -2.39
C MET A 1 -21.83 -23.85 -3.42
N ASP A 2 -21.98 -23.24 -4.58
CA ASP A 2 -20.94 -23.22 -5.61
C ASP A 2 -19.68 -22.50 -5.10
N VAL A 3 -18.49 -22.98 -5.47
CA VAL A 3 -17.21 -22.47 -4.94
C VAL A 3 -16.92 -21.05 -5.44
N ASP A 4 -17.31 -20.73 -6.67
CA ASP A 4 -17.14 -19.38 -7.22
C ASP A 4 -18.10 -18.39 -6.54
N ILE A 5 -19.35 -18.81 -6.27
CA ILE A 5 -20.30 -18.01 -5.50
C ILE A 5 -19.79 -17.77 -4.08
N ALA A 6 -19.29 -18.81 -3.41
CA ALA A 6 -18.73 -18.70 -2.07
C ALA A 6 -17.55 -17.72 -2.02
N ARG A 7 -16.67 -17.75 -3.03
CA ARG A 7 -15.58 -16.79 -3.18
C ARG A 7 -16.09 -15.36 -3.31
N TRP A 8 -17.04 -15.09 -4.21
CA TRP A 8 -17.55 -13.73 -4.40
C TRP A 8 -18.20 -13.16 -3.14
N VAL A 9 -18.93 -14.02 -2.41
CA VAL A 9 -19.52 -13.67 -1.11
C VAL A 9 -18.42 -13.38 -0.09
N ALA A 10 -17.37 -14.20 -0.02
CA ALA A 10 -16.26 -13.99 0.91
C ALA A 10 -15.49 -12.69 0.61
N GLU A 11 -15.09 -12.46 -0.64
CA GLU A 11 -14.41 -11.23 -1.06
C GLU A 11 -15.23 -9.98 -0.72
N PHE A 12 -16.55 -10.04 -0.92
CA PHE A 12 -17.44 -8.96 -0.56
C PHE A 12 -17.45 -8.71 0.95
N ILE A 13 -17.73 -9.74 1.76
CA ILE A 13 -17.85 -9.62 3.23
C ILE A 13 -16.54 -9.15 3.87
N ILE A 14 -15.39 -9.63 3.38
CA ILE A 14 -14.05 -9.26 3.87
C ILE A 14 -13.82 -7.74 3.79
N ARG A 15 -14.36 -7.08 2.76
CA ARG A 15 -14.19 -5.65 2.54
C ARG A 15 -15.24 -4.78 3.25
N GLN A 16 -16.26 -5.39 3.84
CA GLN A 16 -17.28 -4.64 4.59
C GLN A 16 -16.78 -4.27 5.99
N PRO A 17 -17.24 -3.15 6.58
CA PRO A 17 -16.89 -2.71 7.94
C PRO A 17 -17.61 -3.55 9.02
N ILE A 18 -17.42 -4.86 9.00
CA ILE A 18 -18.04 -5.83 9.94
C ILE A 18 -17.03 -6.18 11.03
N GLU A 19 -17.48 -6.60 12.22
CA GLU A 19 -16.58 -7.09 13.27
C GLU A 19 -15.89 -8.40 12.89
N ASP A 20 -14.61 -8.56 13.28
CA ASP A 20 -13.81 -9.73 12.90
C ASP A 20 -14.38 -11.05 13.42
N ARG A 21 -15.08 -11.05 14.57
CA ARG A 21 -15.76 -12.24 15.07
C ARG A 21 -16.84 -12.70 14.08
N LEU A 22 -17.70 -11.79 13.65
CA LEU A 22 -18.77 -12.08 12.69
C LEU A 22 -18.20 -12.46 11.32
N LEU A 23 -17.13 -11.79 10.88
CA LEU A 23 -16.42 -12.16 9.66
C LEU A 23 -15.92 -13.61 9.72
N ASN A 24 -15.25 -14.01 10.80
CA ASN A 24 -14.74 -15.37 10.95
C ASN A 24 -15.87 -16.41 11.01
N ASP A 25 -16.95 -16.11 11.73
CA ASP A 25 -18.13 -16.97 11.77
C ASP A 25 -18.72 -17.16 10.35
N LEU A 26 -18.85 -16.09 9.58
CA LEU A 26 -19.35 -16.14 8.19
C LEU A 26 -18.40 -16.90 7.26
N LEU A 27 -17.10 -16.65 7.34
CA LEU A 27 -16.11 -17.35 6.53
C LEU A 27 -16.12 -18.87 6.85
N SER A 28 -16.29 -19.26 8.11
CA SER A 28 -16.31 -20.69 8.50
C SER A 28 -17.44 -21.51 7.86
N LEU A 29 -18.50 -20.84 7.36
CA LEU A 29 -19.65 -21.47 6.73
C LEU A 29 -19.48 -21.66 5.21
N LEU A 30 -18.46 -21.05 4.60
CA LEU A 30 -18.27 -21.02 3.15
C LEU A 30 -17.30 -22.12 2.69
N PRO A 31 -17.61 -22.83 1.59
CA PRO A 31 -16.67 -23.78 0.99
C PRO A 31 -15.57 -23.01 0.24
N PHE A 32 -14.32 -23.15 0.69
CA PHE A 32 -13.17 -22.52 0.05
C PHE A 32 -12.31 -23.50 -0.73
N SER A 33 -11.76 -23.02 -1.85
CA SER A 33 -10.60 -23.63 -2.49
C SER A 33 -9.33 -23.01 -1.92
N ASP A 34 -8.36 -23.84 -1.52
CA ASP A 34 -7.06 -23.35 -1.02
C ASP A 34 -6.20 -22.71 -2.12
N ASN A 35 -6.62 -22.75 -3.38
CA ASN A 35 -5.81 -22.23 -4.50
C ASN A 35 -6.14 -20.78 -4.88
N ASP A 36 -7.06 -20.11 -4.18
CA ASP A 36 -7.46 -18.75 -4.54
C ASP A 36 -6.49 -17.68 -3.97
N MET A 37 -5.56 -17.24 -4.80
CA MET A 37 -4.60 -16.20 -4.45
C MET A 37 -5.24 -14.82 -4.21
N GLY A 38 -6.36 -14.51 -4.88
CA GLY A 38 -7.06 -13.23 -4.71
C GLY A 38 -7.78 -13.15 -3.36
N LEU A 39 -8.45 -14.22 -2.98
CA LEU A 39 -9.08 -14.35 -1.67
C LEU A 39 -8.02 -14.35 -0.56
N LYS A 40 -6.89 -15.06 -0.75
CA LYS A 40 -5.76 -15.02 0.20
C LYS A 40 -5.23 -13.60 0.42
N LYS A 41 -4.98 -12.85 -0.67
CA LYS A 41 -4.58 -11.43 -0.58
C LYS A 41 -5.62 -10.60 0.17
N SER A 42 -6.91 -10.79 -0.11
CA SER A 42 -8.00 -10.08 0.56
C SER A 42 -8.03 -10.36 2.07
N ILE A 43 -7.84 -11.61 2.50
CA ILE A 43 -7.79 -11.98 3.92
C ILE A 43 -6.61 -11.29 4.63
N LEU A 44 -5.44 -11.24 3.97
CA LEU A 44 -4.25 -10.60 4.53
C LEU A 44 -4.42 -9.07 4.65
N LEU A 45 -4.96 -8.41 3.62
CA LEU A 45 -5.27 -6.98 3.65
C LEU A 45 -6.29 -6.66 4.75
N ARG A 46 -7.31 -7.52 4.91
CA ARG A 46 -8.29 -7.37 5.99
C ARG A 46 -7.65 -7.48 7.37
N ARG A 47 -6.73 -8.40 7.56
CA ARG A 47 -5.99 -8.52 8.83
C ARG A 47 -5.19 -7.25 9.16
N ILE A 48 -4.54 -6.66 8.16
CA ILE A 48 -3.83 -5.38 8.31
C ILE A 48 -4.83 -4.26 8.67
N SER A 49 -6.00 -4.22 8.00
CA SER A 49 -7.08 -3.29 8.32
C SER A 49 -7.54 -3.39 9.78
N SER A 50 -7.60 -4.60 10.32
CA SER A 50 -7.93 -4.83 11.73
C SER A 50 -6.85 -4.28 12.68
N GLU A 51 -5.56 -4.50 12.39
CA GLU A 51 -4.47 -3.92 13.20
C GLU A 51 -4.42 -2.38 13.11
N ILE A 52 -4.73 -1.80 11.95
CA ILE A 52 -4.90 -0.34 11.83
C ILE A 52 -6.04 0.15 12.72
N SER A 53 -7.13 -0.61 12.83
CA SER A 53 -8.31 -0.25 13.63
C SER A 53 -8.03 -0.36 15.13
N THR A 54 -7.20 -1.31 15.56
CA THR A 54 -6.74 -1.41 16.96
C THR A 54 -5.66 -0.38 17.31
N GLY A 55 -5.01 0.21 16.30
CA GLY A 55 -4.01 1.26 16.48
C GLY A 55 -2.63 0.75 16.94
N SER A 56 -2.37 -0.55 16.80
CA SER A 56 -1.11 -1.16 17.23
C SER A 56 -0.73 -2.29 16.29
N PHE A 57 0.53 -2.26 15.81
CA PHE A 57 1.05 -3.31 14.95
C PHE A 57 1.84 -4.37 15.72
N SER A 58 1.64 -5.60 15.28
CA SER A 58 2.43 -6.75 15.68
C SER A 58 3.39 -7.18 14.57
N GLU A 59 4.35 -8.03 14.89
CA GLU A 59 5.22 -8.65 13.89
C GLU A 59 4.45 -9.47 12.85
N MET A 60 3.22 -9.87 13.16
CA MET A 60 2.33 -10.53 12.21
C MET A 60 1.96 -9.61 11.04
N THR A 61 1.92 -8.30 11.22
CA THR A 61 1.71 -7.39 10.08
C THR A 61 2.86 -7.45 9.09
N LEU A 62 4.10 -7.63 9.55
CA LEU A 62 5.23 -7.90 8.66
C LEU A 62 5.03 -9.22 7.91
N ASP A 63 4.54 -10.27 8.59
CA ASP A 63 4.23 -11.55 7.93
C ASP A 63 3.15 -11.38 6.86
N CYS A 64 2.12 -10.58 7.13
CA CYS A 64 1.05 -10.30 6.17
C CYS A 64 1.58 -9.57 4.94
N LEU A 65 2.41 -8.55 5.13
CA LEU A 65 3.02 -7.80 4.03
C LEU A 65 3.94 -8.71 3.20
N GLU A 66 4.79 -9.51 3.82
CA GLU A 66 5.65 -10.46 3.09
C GLU A 66 4.85 -11.47 2.28
N MET A 67 3.80 -12.07 2.86
CA MET A 67 2.92 -13.00 2.15
C MET A 67 2.19 -12.32 0.99
N ILE A 68 1.73 -11.08 1.14
CA ILE A 68 1.11 -10.34 0.02
C ILE A 68 2.14 -10.10 -1.09
N ALA A 69 3.36 -9.71 -0.74
CA ALA A 69 4.41 -9.47 -1.71
C ALA A 69 4.76 -10.75 -2.49
N GLU A 70 4.79 -11.91 -1.82
CA GLU A 70 4.99 -13.21 -2.46
C GLU A 70 3.84 -13.57 -3.42
N LEU A 71 2.59 -13.30 -3.03
CA LEU A 71 1.42 -13.50 -3.89
C LEU A 71 1.47 -12.61 -5.14
N ASP A 72 1.90 -11.36 -4.99
CA ASP A 72 2.03 -10.40 -6.10
C ASP A 72 3.19 -10.78 -7.02
N TYR A 73 4.34 -11.15 -6.47
CA TYR A 73 5.47 -11.66 -7.24
C TYR A 73 5.10 -12.92 -8.05
N GLY A 74 4.34 -13.84 -7.45
CA GLY A 74 3.84 -15.04 -8.14
C GLY A 74 2.90 -14.74 -9.32
N LYS A 75 2.27 -13.57 -9.34
CA LYS A 75 1.44 -13.07 -10.45
C LYS A 75 2.20 -12.21 -11.46
N GLY A 76 3.49 -11.95 -11.22
CA GLY A 76 4.30 -11.03 -12.03
C GLY A 76 4.07 -9.55 -11.73
N ASN A 77 3.43 -9.22 -10.60
CA ASN A 77 3.21 -7.86 -10.16
C ASN A 77 4.44 -7.34 -9.42
N ALA A 78 4.80 -6.08 -9.67
CA ALA A 78 5.83 -5.40 -8.89
C ALA A 78 5.28 -4.99 -7.51
N VAL A 79 6.14 -4.97 -6.50
CA VAL A 79 5.77 -4.46 -5.18
C VAL A 79 5.62 -2.94 -5.24
N LEU A 80 4.45 -2.48 -4.77
CA LEU A 80 4.09 -1.07 -4.68
C LEU A 80 5.04 -0.31 -3.76
N ASP A 81 5.34 0.95 -4.08
CA ASP A 81 6.20 1.78 -3.22
C ASP A 81 5.54 2.09 -1.87
N SER A 82 4.21 2.23 -1.83
CA SER A 82 3.45 2.35 -0.59
C SER A 82 3.63 1.13 0.32
N MET A 83 3.73 -0.07 -0.26
CA MET A 83 3.94 -1.31 0.47
C MET A 83 5.33 -1.35 1.11
N LYS A 84 6.37 -0.92 0.37
CA LYS A 84 7.74 -0.80 0.91
C LYS A 84 7.77 0.20 2.07
N ALA A 85 7.10 1.34 1.92
CA ALA A 85 7.01 2.38 2.94
C ALA A 85 6.26 1.87 4.19
N ALA A 86 5.13 1.17 4.01
CA ALA A 86 4.36 0.56 5.08
C ALA A 86 5.18 -0.50 5.83
N TYR A 87 5.84 -1.41 5.09
CA TYR A 87 6.70 -2.44 5.67
C TYR A 87 7.83 -1.84 6.50
N CYS A 88 8.51 -0.82 5.96
CA CYS A 88 9.54 -0.08 6.69
C CYS A 88 9.02 0.54 7.98
N ALA A 89 7.89 1.27 7.92
CA ALA A 89 7.34 1.94 9.08
C ALA A 89 6.86 0.96 10.16
N VAL A 90 6.23 -0.15 9.77
CA VAL A 90 5.82 -1.21 10.71
C VAL A 90 7.03 -1.88 11.36
N ALA A 91 8.10 -2.15 10.61
CA ALA A 91 9.32 -2.73 11.17
C ALA A 91 9.97 -1.80 12.22
N VAL A 92 10.00 -0.50 11.92
CA VAL A 92 10.49 0.53 12.85
C VAL A 92 9.62 0.60 14.08
N ASP A 93 8.29 0.71 13.96
CA ASP A 93 7.39 0.80 15.11
C ASP A 93 7.45 -0.45 15.99
N CYS A 94 7.44 -1.65 15.38
CA CYS A 94 7.57 -2.92 16.08
C CYS A 94 8.87 -3.04 16.88
N THR A 95 9.89 -2.25 16.55
CA THR A 95 11.19 -2.24 17.24
C THR A 95 11.26 -1.11 18.27
N VAL A 96 10.96 0.12 17.85
CA VAL A 96 11.09 1.34 18.67
C VAL A 96 10.08 1.37 19.82
N LYS A 97 8.94 0.69 19.72
CA LYS A 97 7.98 0.59 20.84
C LYS A 97 8.62 0.06 22.13
N PHE A 98 9.60 -0.83 22.04
CA PHE A 98 10.30 -1.36 23.22
C PHE A 98 11.19 -0.33 23.92
N LEU A 99 11.65 0.72 23.23
CA LEU A 99 12.36 1.83 23.85
C LEU A 99 11.41 2.73 24.68
N ARG A 100 10.12 2.75 24.33
CA ARG A 100 9.11 3.60 24.99
C ARG A 100 8.48 2.94 26.22
N GLU A 101 8.50 1.61 26.30
CA GLU A 101 7.74 0.82 27.29
C GLU A 101 8.47 0.59 28.64
N ASN A 102 9.65 1.20 28.87
CA ASN A 102 10.36 1.38 30.16
C ASN A 102 10.67 0.14 31.05
N LEU A 103 10.28 -1.08 30.69
CA LEU A 103 10.62 -2.31 31.42
C LEU A 103 11.46 -3.22 30.54
N ASP A 104 12.68 -3.54 30.97
CA ASP A 104 13.67 -4.35 30.24
C ASP A 104 13.89 -3.88 28.78
N ALA A 105 13.72 -2.59 28.54
CA ALA A 105 13.74 -1.95 27.22
C ALA A 105 14.98 -2.35 26.42
N ASP A 106 16.17 -2.35 27.03
CA ASP A 106 17.42 -2.72 26.37
C ASP A 106 17.42 -4.17 25.87
N THR A 107 16.88 -5.10 26.67
CA THR A 107 16.84 -6.52 26.30
C THR A 107 15.76 -6.78 25.26
N LEU A 108 14.58 -6.18 25.41
CA LEU A 108 13.47 -6.32 24.45
C LEU A 108 13.78 -5.67 23.11
N TYR A 109 14.36 -4.47 23.14
CA TYR A 109 14.82 -3.76 21.96
C TYR A 109 15.90 -4.56 21.23
N PHE A 110 16.96 -4.97 21.92
CA PHE A 110 18.03 -5.77 21.30
C PHE A 110 17.50 -7.07 20.68
N ASN A 111 16.55 -7.74 21.34
CA ASN A 111 15.89 -8.92 20.79
C ASN A 111 15.08 -8.61 19.53
N ALA A 112 14.34 -7.49 19.51
CA ALA A 112 13.62 -7.02 18.33
C ALA A 112 14.59 -6.67 17.18
N VAL A 113 15.70 -5.98 17.47
CA VAL A 113 16.78 -5.69 16.49
C VAL A 113 17.30 -6.99 15.88
N LYS A 114 17.63 -7.98 16.72
CA LYS A 114 18.13 -9.27 16.24
C LYS A 114 17.09 -9.99 15.37
N LYS A 115 15.83 -10.04 15.80
CA LYS A 115 14.77 -10.80 15.14
C LYS A 115 14.32 -10.16 13.82
N ILE A 116 14.01 -8.86 13.83
CA ILE A 116 13.44 -8.14 12.69
C ILE A 116 14.55 -7.71 11.71
N TRP A 117 15.63 -7.11 12.20
CA TRP A 117 16.61 -6.46 11.32
C TRP A 117 17.73 -7.40 10.90
N ARG A 118 18.40 -8.04 11.86
CA ARG A 118 19.57 -8.90 11.59
C ARG A 118 19.23 -10.28 11.04
N ASN A 119 18.00 -10.76 11.29
CA ASN A 119 17.55 -12.06 10.78
C ASN A 119 16.56 -11.90 9.63
N ARG A 120 15.40 -11.30 9.87
CA ARG A 120 14.31 -11.25 8.88
C ARG A 120 14.65 -10.36 7.68
N ILE A 121 14.90 -9.06 7.90
CA ILE A 121 15.23 -8.10 6.83
C ILE A 121 16.55 -8.45 6.16
N HIS A 122 17.59 -8.79 6.93
CA HIS A 122 18.89 -9.14 6.34
C HIS A 122 18.83 -10.37 5.42
N ARG A 123 18.03 -11.41 5.75
CA ARG A 123 17.84 -12.56 4.84
C ARG A 123 17.16 -12.15 3.55
N MET A 124 16.16 -11.27 3.62
CA MET A 124 15.46 -10.75 2.46
C MET A 124 16.39 -9.93 1.55
N GLU A 125 17.26 -9.11 2.16
CA GLU A 125 18.30 -8.35 1.46
C GLU A 125 19.28 -9.25 0.71
N ILE A 126 19.77 -10.33 1.34
CA ILE A 126 20.66 -11.31 0.69
C ILE A 126 19.95 -12.08 -0.41
N ALA A 127 18.70 -12.51 -0.17
CA ALA A 127 17.93 -13.28 -1.13
C ALA A 127 17.55 -12.46 -2.37
N GLY A 128 17.48 -11.13 -2.24
CA GLY A 128 17.04 -10.23 -3.31
C GLY A 128 15.63 -10.54 -3.81
N ASN A 129 14.82 -11.23 -3.00
CA ASN A 129 13.51 -11.71 -3.41
C ASN A 129 12.42 -10.70 -3.03
N VAL A 130 11.37 -10.66 -3.85
CA VAL A 130 10.11 -9.96 -3.58
C VAL A 130 10.18 -8.42 -3.49
N GLY A 131 11.34 -7.78 -3.56
CA GLY A 131 11.46 -6.32 -3.78
C GLY A 131 10.96 -5.42 -2.63
N LEU A 132 10.79 -5.94 -1.42
CA LEU A 132 10.36 -5.16 -0.24
C LEU A 132 11.48 -4.31 0.39
N VAL A 133 12.74 -4.65 0.14
CA VAL A 133 13.90 -3.94 0.70
C VAL A 133 14.12 -2.64 -0.07
N SER A 134 13.73 -1.51 0.52
CA SER A 134 13.98 -0.16 0.00
C SER A 134 15.24 0.48 0.59
N GLU A 135 15.73 1.56 -0.02
CA GLU A 135 16.83 2.35 0.55
C GLU A 135 16.45 2.94 1.91
N GLN A 136 15.20 3.41 2.07
CA GLN A 136 14.69 3.88 3.36
C GLN A 136 14.76 2.79 4.44
N LEU A 137 14.51 1.52 4.09
CA LEU A 137 14.63 0.41 5.03
C LEU A 137 16.09 0.19 5.47
N LYS A 138 17.05 0.39 4.56
CA LYS A 138 18.48 0.29 4.88
C LYS A 138 18.95 1.41 5.78
N ASP A 139 18.53 2.65 5.51
CA ASP A 139 18.83 3.81 6.37
C ASP A 139 18.32 3.56 7.80
N TRP A 140 17.08 3.05 7.92
CA TRP A 140 16.53 2.68 9.21
C TRP A 140 17.26 1.53 9.88
N LYS A 141 17.69 0.52 9.12
CA LYS A 141 18.50 -0.59 9.66
C LYS A 141 19.77 -0.06 10.32
N GLU A 142 20.46 0.88 9.66
CA GLU A 142 21.66 1.51 10.21
C GLU A 142 21.35 2.30 11.50
N GLU A 143 20.31 3.16 11.50
CA GLU A 143 19.92 3.92 12.71
C GLU A 143 19.51 2.99 13.87
N ILE A 144 18.71 1.96 13.59
CA ILE A 144 18.21 1.00 14.59
C ILE A 144 19.33 0.15 15.16
N GLU A 145 20.28 -0.29 14.34
CA GLU A 145 21.43 -1.03 14.84
C GLU A 145 22.36 -0.14 15.66
N ALA A 146 22.62 1.10 15.21
CA ALA A 146 23.44 2.06 15.95
C ALA A 146 22.88 2.38 17.35
N ALA A 147 21.56 2.51 17.48
CA ALA A 147 20.90 2.75 18.76
C ALA A 147 21.11 1.64 19.81
N THR A 148 21.63 0.46 19.43
CA THR A 148 21.97 -0.59 20.42
C THR A 148 23.23 -0.29 21.24
N TRP A 149 24.07 0.67 20.81
CA TRP A 149 25.28 1.08 21.52
C TRP A 149 25.48 2.60 21.60
N ASP A 150 24.72 3.39 20.83
CA ASP A 150 24.75 4.86 20.85
C ASP A 150 23.48 5.41 21.51
N GLU A 151 23.63 5.92 22.74
CA GLU A 151 22.54 6.51 23.53
C GLU A 151 21.92 7.74 22.86
N THR A 152 22.71 8.52 22.11
CA THR A 152 22.20 9.72 21.42
C THR A 152 21.30 9.34 20.25
N VAL A 153 21.65 8.28 19.52
CA VAL A 153 20.81 7.72 18.46
C VAL A 153 19.55 7.09 19.07
N CYS A 154 19.70 6.35 20.18
CA CYS A 154 18.59 5.75 20.92
C CYS A 154 17.55 6.80 21.36
N GLU A 155 18.00 7.91 21.96
CA GLU A 155 17.13 9.01 22.37
C GLU A 155 16.43 9.64 21.15
N LYS A 156 17.19 9.92 20.08
CA LYS A 156 16.65 10.49 18.83
C LYS A 156 15.52 9.63 18.24
N ILE A 157 15.71 8.31 18.13
CA ILE A 157 14.69 7.43 17.55
C ILE A 157 13.48 7.25 18.46
N SER A 158 13.67 7.28 19.79
CA SER A 158 12.59 7.14 20.77
C SER A 158 11.62 8.31 20.76
N MET A 159 12.11 9.51 20.40
CA MET A 159 11.30 10.72 20.27
C MET A 159 10.44 10.76 18.99
N LYS A 160 10.67 9.88 18.00
CA LYS A 160 9.89 9.84 16.75
C LYS A 160 8.52 9.20 16.99
N ASP A 161 7.47 9.74 16.36
CA ASP A 161 6.12 9.16 16.38
C ASP A 161 5.99 8.02 15.35
N THR A 162 6.79 6.98 15.53
CA THR A 162 6.86 5.84 14.62
C THR A 162 5.53 5.07 14.53
N ARG A 163 4.70 5.15 15.58
CA ARG A 163 3.37 4.54 15.57
C ARG A 163 2.43 5.27 14.61
N TYR A 164 2.43 6.60 14.65
CA TYR A 164 1.65 7.39 13.70
C TYR A 164 2.10 7.13 12.25
N ASP A 165 3.41 7.10 12.00
CA ASP A 165 3.97 6.83 10.67
C ASP A 165 3.55 5.44 10.17
N ALA A 166 3.65 4.41 11.01
CA ALA A 166 3.21 3.05 10.66
C ALA A 166 1.72 3.02 10.31
N LEU A 167 0.86 3.66 11.11
CA LEU A 167 -0.59 3.70 10.86
C LEU A 167 -0.92 4.44 9.56
N LYS A 168 -0.28 5.60 9.34
CA LYS A 168 -0.50 6.43 8.16
C LYS A 168 -0.07 5.70 6.89
N LEU A 169 1.15 5.16 6.86
CA LEU A 169 1.70 4.52 5.66
C LEU A 169 1.00 3.19 5.37
N SER A 170 0.59 2.44 6.40
CA SER A 170 -0.19 1.22 6.20
C SER A 170 -1.59 1.50 5.66
N ARG A 171 -2.23 2.62 6.03
CA ARG A 171 -3.51 3.05 5.42
C ARG A 171 -3.34 3.40 3.95
N ILE A 172 -2.32 4.17 3.61
CA ILE A 172 -2.01 4.53 2.22
C ILE A 172 -1.83 3.26 1.37
N TYR A 173 -1.04 2.30 1.86
CA TYR A 173 -0.88 1.02 1.18
C TYR A 173 -2.19 0.24 1.07
N LEU A 174 -2.98 0.18 2.15
CA LEU A 174 -4.24 -0.56 2.17
C LEU A 174 -5.23 0.01 1.15
N ASP A 175 -5.34 1.34 1.07
CA ASP A 175 -6.21 2.02 0.10
C ASP A 175 -5.76 1.71 -1.34
N GLU A 176 -4.46 1.87 -1.65
CA GLU A 176 -3.90 1.56 -2.97
C GLU A 176 -4.08 0.07 -3.34
N ALA A 177 -3.88 -0.84 -2.39
CA ALA A 177 -4.04 -2.27 -2.62
C ALA A 177 -5.50 -2.66 -2.89
N TRP A 178 -6.48 -2.03 -2.22
CA TRP A 178 -7.89 -2.28 -2.50
C TRP A 178 -8.34 -1.68 -3.83
N GLU A 179 -7.80 -0.52 -4.20
CA GLU A 179 -8.01 0.11 -5.50
C GLU A 179 -7.46 -0.76 -6.64
N ASP A 180 -6.23 -1.26 -6.52
CA ASP A 180 -5.59 -2.18 -7.48
C ASP A 180 -6.42 -3.46 -7.69
N MET A 181 -6.99 -4.01 -6.61
CA MET A 181 -7.84 -5.19 -6.70
C MET A 181 -9.22 -4.93 -7.31
N GLY A 182 -9.64 -3.66 -7.44
CA GLY A 182 -10.99 -3.28 -7.89
C GLY A 182 -12.11 -3.70 -6.93
N PRO A 183 -13.36 -3.26 -7.18
CA PRO A 183 -14.51 -3.61 -6.33
C PRO A 183 -14.84 -5.11 -6.40
N PRO A 184 -15.37 -5.72 -5.32
CA PRO A 184 -15.88 -7.08 -5.34
C PRO A 184 -16.90 -7.29 -6.45
N PHE A 185 -16.92 -8.49 -7.05
CA PHE A 185 -17.85 -8.82 -8.12
C PHE A 185 -19.32 -8.54 -7.76
N LEU A 186 -19.72 -8.80 -6.51
CA LEU A 186 -21.09 -8.56 -6.06
C LEU A 186 -21.46 -7.06 -6.08
N GLU A 187 -20.52 -6.14 -5.85
CA GLU A 187 -20.78 -4.70 -5.96
C GLU A 187 -21.00 -4.28 -7.41
N LEU A 188 -20.28 -4.92 -8.35
CA LEU A 188 -20.46 -4.68 -9.79
C LEU A 188 -21.77 -5.26 -10.34
N ALA A 189 -22.29 -6.33 -9.74
CA ALA A 189 -23.52 -6.99 -10.18
C ALA A 189 -24.79 -6.22 -9.76
N VAL A 190 -24.74 -5.43 -8.68
CA VAL A 190 -25.92 -4.71 -8.15
C VAL A 190 -26.53 -3.73 -9.18
N PRO A 191 -25.76 -2.85 -9.86
CA PRO A 191 -26.31 -1.95 -10.86
C PRO A 191 -26.99 -2.66 -12.04
N LEU A 192 -26.46 -3.83 -12.45
CA LEU A 192 -27.02 -4.63 -13.54
C LEU A 192 -28.38 -5.24 -13.18
N MET A 193 -28.62 -5.52 -11.90
CA MET A 193 -29.90 -6.04 -11.42
C MET A 193 -30.94 -4.94 -11.24
N ILE A 194 -30.53 -3.73 -10.82
CA ILE A 194 -31.43 -2.59 -10.61
C ILE A 194 -31.82 -1.92 -11.94
N GLY A 195 -30.96 -1.96 -12.96
CA GLY A 195 -31.23 -1.41 -14.30
C GLY A 195 -32.14 -2.28 -15.19
N ALA A 196 -32.48 -3.50 -14.77
CA ALA A 196 -33.28 -4.44 -15.56
C ALA A 196 -34.81 -4.20 -15.47
N GLU A 197 -35.29 -3.30 -14.60
CA GLU A 197 -36.72 -3.00 -14.42
C GLU A 197 -37.17 -1.66 -15.06
N GLY A 198 -36.49 -1.21 -16.13
CA GLY A 198 -36.82 0.05 -16.84
C GLY A 198 -37.45 -0.07 -18.22
N GLY A 199 -37.79 -1.28 -18.68
CA GLY A 199 -38.31 -1.53 -20.04
C GLY A 199 -39.84 -1.52 -20.13
N VAL A 200 -40.50 -0.40 -19.82
CA VAL A 200 -41.90 -0.21 -20.23
C VAL A 200 -41.93 0.11 -21.72
N GLN A 201 -42.32 -0.88 -22.51
CA GLN A 201 -42.69 -0.72 -23.91
C GLN A 201 -43.94 0.18 -23.97
N ASN A 202 -43.79 1.44 -24.35
CA ASN A 202 -44.88 2.19 -24.96
C ASN A 202 -44.69 2.15 -26.47
N GLY A 203 -45.43 1.25 -27.12
CA GLY A 203 -45.68 1.30 -28.55
C GLY A 203 -46.61 2.46 -28.90
N ASN A 204 -46.11 3.36 -29.74
CA ASN A 204 -46.81 4.36 -30.59
C ASN A 204 -47.93 3.73 -31.48
N PRO A 205 -48.71 4.44 -32.34
CA PRO A 205 -48.64 5.85 -32.82
C PRO A 205 -50.01 6.58 -32.98
N SER A 206 -50.00 7.88 -33.35
CA SER A 206 -50.81 8.53 -34.43
C SER A 206 -50.84 10.06 -34.25
N THR A 207 -50.22 10.83 -35.16
CA THR A 207 -50.85 11.75 -36.16
C THR A 207 -51.58 12.94 -35.50
N GLU A 208 -51.18 14.20 -35.67
CA GLU A 208 -51.26 14.98 -36.91
C GLU A 208 -50.26 16.14 -36.93
N ALA A 209 -49.84 16.49 -38.14
CA ALA A 209 -49.06 17.67 -38.50
C ALA A 209 -49.89 18.94 -38.36
N GLU A 210 -49.24 20.08 -38.05
CA GLU A 210 -49.45 21.33 -38.78
C GLU A 210 -48.17 22.16 -38.79
N ALA A 211 -48.00 22.84 -39.92
CA ALA A 211 -46.84 23.58 -40.37
C ALA A 211 -47.02 25.10 -40.17
N GLY A 212 -45.91 25.83 -40.24
CA GLY A 212 -45.82 27.30 -40.33
C GLY A 212 -44.49 27.76 -39.70
N GLU A 213 -43.38 27.91 -40.43
CA GLU A 213 -43.03 29.07 -41.30
C GLU A 213 -42.84 30.35 -40.45
N GLU A 214 -41.74 31.12 -40.43
CA GLU A 214 -40.47 31.19 -41.17
C GLU A 214 -39.49 32.13 -40.40
N VAL A 215 -38.18 32.02 -40.72
CA VAL A 215 -37.03 32.97 -40.65
C VAL A 215 -36.98 34.18 -39.68
N HIS A 216 -35.82 34.37 -39.02
CA HIS A 216 -34.85 35.42 -39.43
C HIS A 216 -33.46 35.26 -38.79
N LEU A 217 -32.47 35.73 -39.54
CA LEU A 217 -31.01 35.64 -39.39
C LEU A 217 -30.45 36.56 -38.30
N GLY A 218 -29.25 36.22 -37.79
CA GLY A 218 -28.42 37.12 -37.00
C GLY A 218 -27.01 36.57 -36.81
N LEU A 219 -26.13 36.88 -37.76
CA LEU A 219 -24.67 36.76 -37.67
C LEU A 219 -24.08 37.79 -36.69
N ASN A 220 -22.89 37.47 -36.17
CA ASN A 220 -21.72 38.32 -35.84
C ASN A 220 -20.93 37.56 -34.74
N ASP A 221 -19.79 36.91 -35.02
CA ASP A 221 -18.45 37.49 -35.27
C ASP A 221 -18.13 38.65 -34.33
N ASP A 222 -17.21 38.46 -33.37
CA ASP A 222 -15.80 38.86 -33.55
C ASP A 222 -15.01 38.95 -32.22
N ASN A 223 -13.74 38.54 -32.33
CA ASN A 223 -12.52 39.07 -31.68
C ASN A 223 -12.44 39.19 -30.15
N GLY A 224 -11.50 38.51 -29.49
CA GLY A 224 -10.05 38.75 -29.59
C GLY A 224 -9.55 39.10 -28.17
N VAL A 225 -8.30 39.04 -27.74
CA VAL A 225 -6.99 38.81 -28.35
C VAL A 225 -6.00 38.68 -27.18
N ALA A 226 -5.03 37.78 -27.36
CA ALA A 226 -3.61 37.78 -26.99
C ALA A 226 -3.05 37.98 -25.55
N SER A 227 -1.91 37.28 -25.44
CA SER A 227 -0.65 37.64 -24.79
C SER A 227 -0.48 37.27 -23.30
N GLY A 228 0.63 36.65 -22.89
CA GLY A 228 1.91 36.55 -23.59
C GLY A 228 2.93 35.60 -22.96
N ASP A 229 4.03 35.54 -23.70
CA ASP A 229 5.18 34.64 -23.65
C ASP A 229 6.15 34.82 -22.46
N ASN A 230 7.14 33.92 -22.49
CA ASN A 230 8.55 34.00 -22.07
C ASN A 230 8.90 33.39 -20.70
N CYS A 231 9.62 32.26 -20.64
CA CYS A 231 11.01 31.92 -21.07
C CYS A 231 12.05 32.22 -20.00
N GLY A 232 12.88 31.23 -19.69
CA GLY A 232 14.03 31.35 -18.80
C GLY A 232 14.73 30.01 -18.58
N ASP A 233 15.53 29.60 -19.57
CA ASP A 233 16.66 28.67 -19.43
C ASP A 233 17.58 29.08 -18.26
N LEU A 234 18.32 28.12 -17.70
CA LEU A 234 19.78 28.17 -17.58
C LEU A 234 20.34 26.89 -16.94
N ALA A 235 21.12 26.16 -17.72
CA ALA A 235 22.03 25.11 -17.29
C ALA A 235 23.22 25.71 -16.51
N VAL A 236 23.77 24.94 -15.57
CA VAL A 236 25.16 25.09 -15.12
C VAL A 236 25.78 23.70 -14.91
N ASP A 237 26.67 23.35 -15.83
CA ASP A 237 27.76 22.41 -15.68
C ASP A 237 28.76 22.90 -14.62
N SER A 238 29.37 22.01 -13.84
CA SER A 238 30.83 21.99 -13.64
C SER A 238 31.30 20.82 -12.76
N ALA A 239 32.41 20.25 -13.20
CA ALA A 239 33.16 19.13 -12.65
C ALA A 239 34.33 19.59 -11.77
N GLU A 240 34.85 18.70 -10.92
CA GLU A 240 36.26 18.53 -10.45
C GLU A 240 36.23 17.48 -9.31
N LYS A 241 36.86 16.30 -9.31
CA LYS A 241 38.21 15.80 -9.61
C LYS A 241 39.31 16.37 -8.69
N ARG A 242 39.81 15.55 -7.74
CA ARG A 242 41.20 15.45 -7.21
C ARG A 242 41.28 14.31 -6.17
N GLU A 243 42.12 13.30 -6.41
CA GLU A 243 43.47 13.06 -5.80
C GLU A 243 43.35 12.52 -4.35
N GLU A 244 44.04 11.49 -3.85
CA GLU A 244 45.35 10.94 -4.16
C GLU A 244 45.55 9.56 -3.47
N GLU A 245 46.39 8.71 -4.06
CA GLU A 245 46.88 7.43 -3.55
C GLU A 245 47.76 7.58 -2.28
N MET A 246 47.82 6.53 -1.46
CA MET A 246 49.04 5.88 -0.92
C MET A 246 48.86 5.39 0.53
N LEU A 247 48.83 4.07 0.72
CA LEU A 247 49.80 3.35 1.56
C LEU A 247 49.58 1.83 1.47
N GLN A 248 50.58 1.16 0.88
CA GLN A 248 50.75 -0.29 0.83
C GLN A 248 51.20 -0.88 2.19
N PRO A 249 51.03 -2.20 2.42
CA PRO A 249 51.35 -2.85 3.68
C PRO A 249 52.83 -3.26 3.79
N LEU A 250 53.41 -3.10 4.99
CA LEU A 250 54.70 -3.67 5.37
C LEU A 250 54.53 -5.16 5.70
N ALA A 251 55.03 -6.02 4.81
CA ALA A 251 55.48 -7.36 5.15
C ALA A 251 57.00 -7.42 4.90
N MET A 252 57.79 -7.70 5.93
CA MET A 252 59.19 -8.11 5.79
C MET A 252 59.32 -9.56 6.27
N GLY A 253 59.68 -10.43 5.32
CA GLY A 253 60.68 -11.47 5.51
C GLY A 253 61.99 -11.00 4.90
#